data_AF-A0A1E4RRV2-F1
#
_entry.id   AF-A0A1E4RRV2-F1
#
_cell.length_a   1.000
_cell.length_b   1.000
_cell.length_c   1.000
_cell.angle_alpha   90.00
_cell.angle_beta   90.00
_cell.angle_gamma   90.00
#
_symmetry.space_group_name_H-M   'P 1'
#
loop_
_entity.id
_entity.type
_entity.pdbx_description
1 polymer ?
#
loop_
_entity_poly.entity_id
_entity_poly.type
_entity_poly.pdbx_seq_one_letter_code
_entity_poly.pdbx_strand_id
1 'polypeptide(L)'
;MILSSAHPGKWVLPKGGIEMDEGEDFVISAVRETWEEAGCEGKIIKKLPVVLDSRGGKAPVIQEDFDPLKVVPKSEFHFYEMVIDQLSNEWPESSKRDRRWCTYSEARHELIKLKRPELVEALNLSSIEKDNLDTY
;
A
#
# COMPACT_ATOMS: atom_id res chain seq x y z
N MET A 1 -7.42 -5.31 -3.10
CA MET A 1 -6.57 -4.53 -4.02
C MET A 1 -7.45 -3.72 -4.97
N ILE A 2 -6.89 -2.68 -5.58
CA ILE A 2 -7.55 -1.80 -6.56
C ILE A 2 -6.78 -1.75 -7.88
N LEU A 3 -7.43 -1.45 -9.00
CA LEU A 3 -6.75 -1.13 -10.25
C LEU A 3 -5.99 0.19 -10.12
N SER A 4 -4.76 0.24 -10.65
CA SER A 4 -3.92 1.43 -10.65
C SER A 4 -4.37 2.41 -11.72
N SER A 5 -4.63 3.66 -11.34
CA SER A 5 -4.89 4.77 -12.26
C SER A 5 -3.66 5.13 -13.11
N ALA A 6 -2.46 4.98 -12.54
CA ALA A 6 -1.20 5.29 -13.23
C ALA A 6 -0.69 4.17 -14.14
N HIS A 7 -1.17 2.93 -13.94
CA HIS A 7 -0.67 1.75 -14.65
C HIS A 7 -1.86 0.85 -15.06
N PRO A 8 -2.45 1.09 -16.24
CA PRO A 8 -3.64 0.35 -16.69
C PRO A 8 -3.46 -1.17 -16.64
N GLY A 9 -4.47 -1.88 -16.11
CA GLY A 9 -4.47 -3.34 -15.99
C GLY A 9 -3.53 -3.90 -14.90
N LYS A 10 -2.99 -3.06 -14.03
CA LYS A 10 -2.16 -3.46 -12.89
C LYS A 10 -2.89 -3.20 -11.58
N TRP A 11 -2.74 -4.12 -10.63
CA TRP A 11 -3.36 -4.02 -9.31
C TRP A 11 -2.36 -3.49 -8.27
N VAL A 12 -2.85 -2.70 -7.31
CA VAL A 12 -2.06 -2.10 -6.24
C VAL A 12 -2.86 -2.07 -4.93
N LEU A 13 -2.18 -1.83 -3.81
CA LEU A 13 -2.83 -1.49 -2.53
C LEU A 13 -3.39 -0.07 -2.60
N PRO A 14 -4.53 0.22 -1.93
CA PRO A 14 -4.99 1.58 -1.74
C PRO A 14 -3.92 2.43 -1.05
N LYS A 15 -3.67 3.63 -1.57
CA LYS A 15 -2.68 4.56 -1.03
C LYS A 15 -2.88 5.95 -1.67
N GLY A 16 -2.52 6.98 -0.92
CA GLY A 16 -2.34 8.31 -1.48
C GLY A 16 -1.50 9.23 -0.60
N GLY A 17 -1.58 10.52 -0.90
CA GLY A 17 -0.83 11.55 -0.21
C GLY A 17 -1.58 12.04 1.03
N ILE A 18 -0.84 12.72 1.90
CA ILE A 18 -1.43 13.46 3.03
C ILE A 18 -1.91 14.80 2.52
N GLU A 19 -3.13 15.18 2.87
CA GLU A 19 -3.70 16.49 2.58
C GLU A 19 -3.36 17.51 3.68
N MET A 20 -3.39 18.80 3.34
CA MET A 20 -2.88 19.86 4.23
C MET A 20 -3.65 19.98 5.55
N ASP A 21 -4.92 19.59 5.56
CA ASP A 21 -5.82 19.61 6.70
C ASP A 21 -5.78 18.33 7.56
N GLU A 22 -5.06 17.29 7.13
CA GLU A 22 -4.90 16.03 7.87
C GLU A 22 -3.73 16.08 8.87
N GLY A 23 -2.83 17.07 8.73
CA GLY A 23 -1.69 17.24 9.62
C GLY A 23 -0.68 16.08 9.55
N GLU A 24 -0.12 15.69 10.70
CA GLU A 24 0.88 14.61 10.80
C GLU A 24 0.25 13.24 11.12
N ASP A 25 -1.07 13.14 11.18
CA ASP A 25 -1.75 11.87 11.47
C ASP A 25 -2.04 11.08 10.19
N PHE A 26 -1.02 10.33 9.76
CA PHE A 26 -1.08 9.55 8.51
C PHE A 26 -2.15 8.46 8.48
N VAL A 27 -2.75 8.11 9.62
CA VAL A 27 -3.86 7.15 9.65
C VAL A 27 -5.12 7.74 9.02
N ILE A 28 -5.33 9.06 9.14
CA ILE A 28 -6.48 9.77 8.58
C ILE A 28 -6.45 9.65 7.05
N SER A 29 -5.30 9.96 6.45
CA SER A 29 -5.08 9.82 5.01
C SER A 29 -5.27 8.37 4.55
N ALA A 30 -4.75 7.39 5.30
CA ALA A 30 -4.89 5.97 4.95
C ALA A 30 -6.35 5.50 4.94
N VAL A 31 -7.17 5.97 5.91
CA VAL A 31 -8.60 5.67 5.97
C VAL A 31 -9.35 6.36 4.83
N ARG A 32 -9.10 7.66 4.59
CA ARG A 32 -9.71 8.42 3.50
C ARG A 32 -9.42 7.78 2.15
N GLU A 33 -8.16 7.51 1.84
CA GLU A 33 -7.74 6.90 0.57
C GLU A 33 -8.34 5.50 0.37
N THR A 34 -8.44 4.71 1.44
CA THR A 34 -9.07 3.39 1.39
C THR A 34 -10.57 3.49 1.07
N TRP A 35 -11.27 4.49 1.63
CA TRP A 35 -12.65 4.79 1.27
C TRP A 35 -12.77 5.30 -0.17
N GLU A 36 -11.97 6.28 -0.55
CA GLU A 36 -12.04 6.93 -1.86
C GLU A 36 -11.70 5.98 -3.00
N GLU A 37 -10.65 5.18 -2.87
CA GLU A 37 -10.20 4.30 -3.95
C GLU A 37 -10.93 2.95 -3.96
N ALA A 38 -11.35 2.43 -2.79
CA ALA A 38 -11.89 1.07 -2.66
C ALA A 38 -13.29 0.98 -2.04
N GLY A 39 -13.84 2.05 -1.47
CA GLY A 39 -15.14 2.01 -0.80
C GLY A 39 -15.19 1.10 0.41
N CYS A 40 -14.03 0.89 1.05
CA CYS A 40 -13.90 0.06 2.24
C CYS A 40 -13.89 0.93 3.49
N GLU A 41 -14.70 0.55 4.48
CA GLU A 41 -14.71 1.12 5.82
C GLU A 41 -14.33 0.02 6.82
N GLY A 42 -13.77 0.42 7.95
CA GLY A 42 -13.33 -0.54 8.94
C GLY A 42 -12.48 0.04 10.05
N LYS A 43 -11.90 -0.87 10.84
CA LYS A 43 -11.09 -0.53 12.02
C LYS A 43 -9.62 -0.78 11.74
N ILE A 44 -8.79 0.22 12.00
CA ILE A 44 -7.34 0.05 12.01
C ILE A 44 -6.95 -0.76 13.23
N ILE A 45 -6.25 -1.86 13.00
CA ILE A 45 -5.81 -2.78 14.06
C ILE A 45 -4.32 -2.70 14.33
N LYS A 46 -3.52 -2.21 13.37
CA LYS A 46 -2.06 -2.20 13.47
C LYS A 46 -1.44 -1.19 12.53
N LYS A 47 -0.42 -0.48 12.98
CA LYS A 47 0.52 0.27 12.14
C LYS A 47 1.71 -0.64 11.79
N LEU A 48 2.08 -0.69 10.52
CA LEU A 48 3.27 -1.41 10.06
C LEU A 48 4.52 -0.53 10.16
N PRO A 49 5.73 -1.11 10.16
CA PRO A 49 6.96 -0.34 10.01
C PRO A 49 6.92 0.56 8.78
N VAL A 50 7.55 1.74 8.87
CA VAL A 50 7.67 2.67 7.74
C VAL A 50 8.52 2.02 6.66
N VAL A 51 8.06 2.09 5.41
CA VAL A 51 8.79 1.57 4.25
C VAL A 51 9.17 2.72 3.33
N LEU A 52 10.44 2.79 2.93
CA LEU A 52 10.94 3.83 2.05
C LEU A 52 10.72 3.46 0.58
N ASP A 53 10.42 4.45 -0.28
CA ASP A 53 10.32 4.22 -1.72
C ASP A 53 11.70 3.88 -2.30
N SER A 54 11.86 2.61 -2.66
CA SER A 54 13.09 2.08 -3.26
C SER A 54 13.16 2.24 -4.79
N ARG A 55 12.31 3.06 -5.42
CA ARG A 55 12.29 3.20 -6.89
C ARG A 55 13.16 4.34 -7.43
N GLY A 56 14.02 3.99 -8.39
CA GLY A 56 14.83 4.91 -9.19
C GLY A 56 16.32 4.82 -8.86
N GLY A 57 17.20 5.33 -9.74
CA GLY A 57 18.67 5.23 -9.57
C GLY A 57 19.24 6.00 -8.37
N LYS A 58 18.42 6.82 -7.69
CA LYS A 58 18.72 7.49 -6.42
C LYS A 58 17.95 6.88 -5.24
N ALA A 59 17.32 5.72 -5.41
CA ALA A 59 16.70 5.03 -4.29
C ALA A 59 17.77 4.55 -3.31
N PRO A 60 17.49 4.56 -1.99
CA PRO A 60 18.39 3.96 -1.03
C PRO A 60 18.48 2.47 -1.33
N VAL A 61 19.64 2.02 -1.80
CA VAL A 61 19.97 0.59 -1.74
C VAL A 61 20.28 0.33 -0.28
N ILE A 62 19.35 -0.31 0.44
CA ILE A 62 19.54 -0.72 1.83
C ILE A 62 20.54 -1.89 1.82
N GLN A 63 21.83 -1.59 1.61
CA GLN A 63 22.93 -2.55 1.75
C GLN A 63 23.98 -2.05 2.77
N GLU A 64 24.04 -0.74 3.04
CA GLU A 64 24.87 -0.14 4.10
C GLU A 64 24.13 1.04 4.74
N ASP A 65 24.62 1.50 5.91
CA ASP A 65 24.01 2.52 6.78
C ASP A 65 23.36 3.68 5.99
N PHE A 66 22.05 3.86 6.19
CA PHE A 66 21.27 4.91 5.56
C PHE A 66 21.80 6.30 6.00
N ASP A 67 22.39 7.04 5.05
CA ASP A 67 22.80 8.43 5.25
C ASP A 67 21.78 9.37 4.57
N PRO A 68 20.90 10.04 5.33
CA PRO A 68 19.87 10.93 4.80
C PRO A 68 20.44 12.16 4.09
N LEU A 69 21.74 12.46 4.23
CA LEU A 69 22.40 13.54 3.48
C LEU A 69 22.83 13.10 2.08
N LYS A 70 22.96 11.79 1.83
CA LYS A 70 23.42 11.24 0.54
C LYS A 70 22.28 10.71 -0.31
N VAL A 71 21.23 10.16 0.31
CA VAL A 71 20.11 9.55 -0.41
C VAL A 71 18.79 9.92 0.25
N VAL A 72 18.00 10.76 -0.43
CA VAL A 72 16.63 11.09 -0.02
C VAL A 72 15.65 10.22 -0.81
N PRO A 73 14.90 9.32 -0.16
CA PRO A 73 13.82 8.57 -0.81
C PRO A 73 12.83 9.52 -1.48
N LYS A 74 12.22 9.10 -2.60
CA LYS A 74 11.17 9.91 -3.24
C LYS A 74 9.94 10.10 -2.34
N SER A 75 9.65 9.10 -1.53
CA SER A 75 8.55 9.08 -0.58
C SER A 75 8.85 8.05 0.50
N GLU A 76 8.20 8.18 1.65
CA GLU A 76 8.05 7.11 2.63
C GLU A 76 6.58 6.69 2.69
N PHE A 77 6.33 5.46 3.11
CA PHE A 77 4.99 4.90 3.20
C PHE A 77 4.69 4.49 4.65
N HIS A 78 3.54 4.94 5.14
CA HIS A 78 2.97 4.55 6.42
C HIS A 78 1.79 3.62 6.14
N PHE A 79 1.99 2.31 6.34
CA PHE A 79 0.94 1.30 6.13
C PHE A 79 0.20 0.97 7.41
N TYR A 80 -1.08 0.66 7.25
CA TYR A 80 -1.97 0.27 8.33
C TYR A 80 -2.78 -0.95 7.92
N GLU A 81 -2.96 -1.88 8.86
CA GLU A 81 -3.88 -3.00 8.69
C GLU A 81 -5.27 -2.58 9.11
N MET A 82 -6.24 -2.77 8.21
CA MET A 82 -7.65 -2.52 8.45
C MET A 82 -8.43 -3.83 8.43
N VAL A 83 -9.25 -4.06 9.46
CA VAL A 83 -10.32 -5.04 9.41
C VAL A 83 -11.55 -4.36 8.84
N ILE A 84 -11.93 -4.76 7.63
CA ILE A 84 -13.07 -4.20 6.91
C ILE A 84 -14.37 -4.73 7.54
N ASP A 85 -15.26 -3.81 7.88
CA ASP A 85 -16.61 -4.13 8.36
C ASP A 85 -17.69 -3.83 7.31
N GLN A 86 -17.43 -2.88 6.41
CA GLN A 86 -18.36 -2.47 5.37
C GLN A 86 -17.67 -2.30 4.01
N LEU A 87 -18.35 -2.79 2.97
CA LEU A 87 -18.00 -2.57 1.57
C LEU A 87 -19.15 -1.82 0.89
N SER A 88 -18.92 -0.57 0.52
CA SER A 88 -19.95 0.22 -0.16
C SER A 88 -20.10 -0.19 -1.64
N ASN A 89 -21.32 -0.17 -2.16
CA ASN A 89 -21.59 -0.39 -3.60
C ASN A 89 -21.24 0.83 -4.45
N GLU A 90 -21.24 2.02 -3.84
CA GLU A 90 -20.88 3.28 -4.49
C GLU A 90 -19.86 4.01 -3.62
N TRP A 91 -18.77 4.45 -4.22
CA TRP A 91 -17.68 5.14 -3.53
C TRP A 91 -17.05 6.17 -4.48
N PRO A 92 -16.27 7.15 -3.97
CA PRO A 92 -15.82 8.31 -4.75
C PRO A 92 -15.12 7.96 -6.08
N GLU A 93 -14.26 6.93 -6.10
CA GLU A 93 -13.57 6.50 -7.33
C GLU A 93 -14.16 5.24 -8.00
N SER A 94 -15.40 4.84 -7.70
CA SER A 94 -16.00 3.61 -8.25
C SER A 94 -16.08 3.54 -9.77
N SER A 95 -16.09 4.71 -10.43
CA SER A 95 -16.06 4.82 -11.90
C SER A 95 -14.65 4.75 -12.52
N LYS A 96 -13.60 4.89 -11.69
CA LYS A 96 -12.19 4.92 -12.12
C LYS A 96 -11.41 3.70 -11.66
N ARG A 97 -11.89 3.01 -10.63
CA ARG A 97 -11.20 1.92 -9.95
C ARG A 97 -12.10 0.71 -9.86
N ASP A 98 -11.59 -0.42 -10.33
CA ASP A 98 -12.11 -1.72 -9.90
C ASP A 98 -11.40 -2.14 -8.60
N ARG A 99 -12.13 -2.82 -7.72
CA ARG A 99 -11.58 -3.46 -6.52
C ARG A 99 -11.78 -4.97 -6.59
N ARG A 100 -10.87 -5.71 -5.96
CA ARG A 100 -11.05 -7.15 -5.72
C ARG A 100 -10.39 -7.59 -4.42
N TRP A 101 -10.96 -8.61 -3.81
CA TRP A 101 -10.28 -9.38 -2.77
C TRP A 101 -9.12 -10.16 -3.41
N CYS A 102 -8.03 -10.30 -2.66
CA CYS A 102 -6.88 -11.09 -3.06
C CYS A 102 -6.38 -11.88 -1.86
N THR A 103 -5.88 -13.08 -2.09
CA THR A 103 -5.03 -13.76 -1.11
C THR A 103 -3.67 -13.06 -1.02
N TYR A 104 -2.86 -13.43 -0.02
CA TYR A 104 -1.50 -12.91 0.11
C TYR A 104 -0.66 -13.20 -1.15
N SER A 105 -0.72 -14.42 -1.67
CA SER A 105 0.05 -14.83 -2.84
C SER A 105 -0.36 -14.08 -4.12
N GLU A 106 -1.65 -13.86 -4.33
CA GLU A 106 -2.18 -13.05 -5.45
C GLU A 106 -1.73 -11.59 -5.34
N ALA A 107 -1.83 -10.99 -4.15
CA ALA A 107 -1.42 -9.61 -3.94
C ALA A 107 0.08 -9.44 -4.16
N ARG A 108 0.89 -10.35 -3.60
CA ARG A 108 2.34 -10.36 -3.79
C ARG A 108 2.71 -10.49 -5.27
N HIS A 109 2.04 -11.38 -6.01
CA HIS A 109 2.26 -11.54 -7.45
C HIS A 109 2.04 -10.24 -8.23
N GLU A 110 0.92 -9.54 -7.98
CA GLU A 110 0.60 -8.29 -8.69
C GLU A 110 1.59 -7.17 -8.35
N LEU A 111 2.01 -7.06 -7.09
CA LEU A 111 2.98 -6.04 -6.66
C LEU A 111 4.38 -6.28 -7.24
N ILE A 112 4.82 -7.55 -7.34
CA ILE A 112 6.06 -7.93 -8.04
C ILE A 112 5.96 -7.59 -9.53
N LYS A 113 4.85 -7.96 -10.17
CA LYS A 113 4.57 -7.66 -11.59
C LYS A 113 4.48 -6.16 -11.88
N LEU A 114 4.15 -5.34 -10.88
CA LEU A 114 4.16 -3.87 -10.93
C LEU A 114 5.53 -3.26 -10.60
N LYS A 115 6.51 -4.08 -10.19
CA LYS A 115 7.85 -3.64 -9.75
C LYS A 115 7.79 -2.66 -8.59
N ARG A 116 6.98 -3.00 -7.57
CA ARG A 116 6.78 -2.21 -6.34
C ARG A 116 7.32 -2.98 -5.11
N PRO A 117 8.65 -3.19 -5.00
CA PRO A 117 9.24 -3.97 -3.92
C PRO A 117 8.92 -3.41 -2.53
N GLU A 118 8.80 -2.09 -2.38
CA GLU A 118 8.37 -1.44 -1.14
C GLU A 118 6.95 -1.86 -0.69
N LEU A 119 6.04 -2.10 -1.64
CA LEU A 119 4.69 -2.59 -1.33
C LEU A 119 4.68 -4.09 -1.00
N VAL A 120 5.59 -4.85 -1.63
CA VAL A 120 5.81 -6.27 -1.28
C VAL A 120 6.35 -6.38 0.15
N GLU A 121 7.28 -5.52 0.54
CA GLU A 121 7.83 -5.51 1.88
C GLU A 121 6.76 -5.21 2.93
N ALA A 122 5.94 -4.18 2.71
CA ALA A 122 4.80 -3.88 3.58
C ALA A 122 3.83 -5.08 3.69
N LEU A 123 3.54 -5.76 2.57
CA LEU A 123 2.69 -6.95 2.57
C LEU A 123 3.32 -8.10 3.38
N ASN A 124 4.64 -8.31 3.28
CA ASN A 124 5.36 -9.33 4.05
C ASN A 124 5.29 -9.07 5.56
N LEU A 125 5.45 -7.79 5.95
CA LEU A 125 5.40 -7.33 7.34
C LEU A 125 3.99 -7.37 7.95
N SER A 126 2.97 -7.51 7.10
CA SER A 126 1.58 -7.60 7.55
C SER A 126 1.25 -8.96 8.19
N SER A 127 0.19 -8.95 8.98
CA SER A 127 -0.39 -10.08 9.70
C SER A 127 -1.35 -10.90 8.83
N ILE A 128 -1.49 -10.58 7.53
CA ILE A 128 -2.35 -11.34 6.62
C ILE A 128 -1.86 -12.79 6.54
N GLU A 129 -2.81 -13.72 6.40
CA GLU A 129 -2.52 -15.14 6.25
C GLU A 129 -1.75 -15.38 4.94
N LYS A 130 -0.58 -16.02 5.07
CA LYS A 130 0.33 -16.25 3.96
C LYS A 130 0.08 -17.63 3.36
N ASP A 131 -0.91 -17.68 2.47
CA ASP A 131 -1.51 -18.88 1.87
C ASP A 131 -0.57 -19.79 1.07
N ASN A 132 0.64 -19.34 0.69
CA ASN A 132 1.59 -20.12 -0.12
C ASN A 132 3.07 -19.96 0.32
N LEU A 133 3.36 -19.98 1.62
CA LEU A 133 4.77 -20.01 2.08
C LEU A 133 5.44 -21.39 2.03
N ASP A 134 4.69 -22.45 1.76
CA ASP A 134 5.23 -23.81 1.67
C ASP A 134 5.27 -24.29 0.22
N THR A 135 6.42 -24.17 -0.43
CA THR A 135 6.93 -25.14 -1.42
C THR A 135 8.39 -24.84 -1.79
N TYR A 136 9.29 -25.51 -1.06
CA TYR A 136 10.72 -25.83 -1.29
C TYR A 136 11.74 -24.70 -1.47
#